data_AF-A0A836BPT2-F1
#
_entry.id   AF-A0A836BPT2-F1
#
_cell.length_a   1.000
_cell.length_b   1.000
_cell.length_c   1.000
_cell.angle_alpha   90.00
_cell.angle_beta   90.00
_cell.angle_gamma   90.00
#
_symmetry.space_group_name_H-M   'P 1'
#
loop_
_entity.id
_entity.type
_entity.pdbx_description
1 polymer ?
#
loop_
_entity_poly.entity_id
_entity_poly.type
_entity_poly.pdbx_seq_one_letter_code
_entity_poly.pdbx_strand_id
1 'polypeptide(L)'
;MNSGYYTMLSASMGARVISFDLQSYCVKLVTELLRQKNAHLVPNVNIINVGLGTPQVVSVPNNTCSGTFGQGGVPKVGGPVAGINTCIMDPNQVLPTWSDKVFTLVKIDTEGAEADILSHLLPLIAAGRIKHLVTELIPHQWPNRGSSMEAGLATLEKVTSYSNRMLLLHDGKPFQFDKKKVTIPFITGGQGNVYEKFSLADLVKDRADQKVGCNLWWTFD
;
A
#
# COMPACT_ATOMS: atom_id res chain seq x y z
N MET A 1 3.42 -3.90 -5.12
CA MET A 1 3.22 -5.33 -5.44
C MET A 1 4.27 -6.11 -4.64
N ASN A 2 4.09 -7.41 -4.46
CA ASN A 2 5.17 -8.27 -3.96
C ASN A 2 5.16 -9.65 -4.67
N SER A 3 4.00 -10.33 -4.82
CA SER A 3 3.90 -11.54 -5.67
C SER A 3 2.74 -11.49 -6.69
N GLY A 4 2.24 -10.29 -6.98
CA GLY A 4 1.22 -10.06 -8.01
C GLY A 4 -0.20 -10.55 -7.66
N TYR A 5 -0.49 -10.96 -6.42
CA TYR A 5 -1.82 -11.45 -6.03
C TYR A 5 -2.94 -10.46 -6.38
N TYR A 6 -2.89 -9.23 -5.84
CA TYR A 6 -3.90 -8.21 -6.14
C TYR A 6 -3.88 -7.78 -7.61
N THR A 7 -2.71 -7.80 -8.26
CA THR A 7 -2.59 -7.49 -9.69
C THR A 7 -3.43 -8.47 -10.53
N MET A 8 -3.24 -9.77 -10.31
CA MET A 8 -3.93 -10.82 -11.06
C MET A 8 -5.40 -10.91 -10.68
N LEU A 9 -5.74 -10.78 -9.38
CA LEU A 9 -7.11 -10.78 -8.91
C LEU A 9 -7.92 -9.64 -9.51
N SER A 10 -7.42 -8.41 -9.46
CA SER A 10 -8.14 -7.26 -10.03
C SER A 10 -8.28 -7.38 -11.55
N ALA A 11 -7.23 -7.84 -12.25
CA ALA A 11 -7.28 -8.04 -13.69
C ALA A 11 -8.26 -9.14 -14.12
N SER A 12 -8.35 -10.25 -13.37
CA SER A 12 -9.30 -11.33 -13.65
C SER A 12 -10.76 -10.92 -13.41
N MET A 13 -10.99 -9.92 -12.57
CA MET A 13 -12.28 -9.25 -12.40
C MET A 13 -12.57 -8.20 -13.49
N GLY A 14 -11.73 -8.10 -14.53
CA GLY A 14 -11.92 -7.19 -15.65
C GLY A 14 -11.42 -5.76 -15.42
N ALA A 15 -10.73 -5.49 -14.32
CA ALA A 15 -10.16 -4.17 -14.06
C ALA A 15 -8.90 -3.92 -14.91
N ARG A 16 -8.68 -2.66 -15.28
CA ARG A 16 -7.38 -2.19 -15.75
C ARG A 16 -6.50 -1.90 -14.54
N VAL A 17 -5.33 -2.52 -14.49
CA VAL A 17 -4.44 -2.50 -13.33
C VAL A 17 -3.12 -1.84 -13.70
N ILE A 18 -2.71 -0.89 -12.86
CA ILE A 18 -1.34 -0.37 -12.85
C ILE A 18 -0.72 -0.86 -11.54
N SER A 19 0.38 -1.59 -11.65
CA SER A 19 1.05 -2.21 -10.51
C SER A 19 2.48 -1.73 -10.41
N PHE A 20 2.86 -1.27 -9.22
CA PHE A 20 4.17 -0.73 -8.92
C PHE A 20 4.93 -1.69 -8.01
N ASP A 21 6.21 -1.92 -8.30
CA ASP A 21 7.09 -2.71 -7.45
C ASP A 21 8.54 -2.25 -7.62
N LEU A 22 9.25 -2.10 -6.51
CA LEU A 22 10.66 -1.72 -6.50
C LEU A 22 11.59 -2.91 -6.79
N GLN A 23 11.16 -4.14 -6.52
CA GLN A 23 11.96 -5.36 -6.70
C GLN A 23 11.82 -5.89 -8.12
N SER A 24 12.89 -5.81 -8.91
CA SER A 24 12.90 -6.30 -10.30
C SER A 24 12.59 -7.79 -10.42
N TYR A 25 12.95 -8.59 -9.40
CA TYR A 25 12.63 -10.01 -9.37
C TYR A 25 11.11 -10.25 -9.33
N CYS A 26 10.35 -9.44 -8.60
CA CYS A 26 8.88 -9.54 -8.52
C CYS A 26 8.22 -9.11 -9.80
N VAL A 27 8.72 -8.03 -10.39
CA VAL A 27 8.28 -7.60 -11.71
C VAL A 27 8.51 -8.70 -12.73
N LYS A 28 9.70 -9.33 -12.74
CA LYS A 28 10.01 -10.43 -13.66
C LYS A 28 9.09 -11.63 -13.43
N LEU A 29 8.94 -12.08 -12.19
CA LEU A 29 8.10 -13.23 -11.82
C LEU A 29 6.66 -13.03 -12.30
N VAL A 30 6.05 -11.89 -11.98
CA VAL A 30 4.65 -11.60 -12.34
C VAL A 30 4.51 -11.42 -13.85
N THR A 31 5.49 -10.81 -14.51
CA THR A 31 5.49 -10.67 -15.98
C THR A 31 5.54 -12.03 -16.68
N GLU A 32 6.35 -12.97 -16.18
CA GLU A 32 6.41 -14.34 -16.72
C GLU A 32 5.10 -15.10 -16.48
N LEU A 33 4.51 -15.00 -15.29
CA LEU A 33 3.20 -15.58 -14.98
C LEU A 33 2.09 -15.03 -15.88
N LEU A 34 2.11 -13.73 -16.16
CA LEU A 34 1.18 -13.08 -17.09
C LEU A 34 1.38 -13.60 -18.51
N ARG A 35 2.61 -13.67 -19.02
CA ARG A 35 2.88 -14.09 -20.41
C ARG A 35 2.59 -15.56 -20.67
N GLN A 36 2.73 -16.43 -19.67
CA GLN A 36 2.54 -17.88 -19.86
C GLN A 36 1.11 -18.33 -19.53
N LYS A 37 0.77 -18.33 -18.24
CA LYS A 37 -0.47 -18.96 -17.76
C LYS A 37 -1.68 -18.02 -17.83
N ASN A 38 -1.44 -16.71 -17.93
CA ASN A 38 -2.47 -15.69 -17.83
C ASN A 38 -2.42 -14.68 -18.99
N ALA A 39 -2.04 -15.13 -20.19
CA ALA A 39 -1.78 -14.24 -21.34
C ALA A 39 -3.00 -13.38 -21.70
N HIS A 40 -4.20 -13.89 -21.44
CA HIS A 40 -5.47 -13.17 -21.62
C HIS A 40 -5.63 -11.95 -20.70
N LEU A 41 -4.90 -11.86 -19.59
CA LEU A 41 -4.92 -10.70 -18.67
C LEU A 41 -3.94 -9.59 -19.07
N VAL A 42 -2.94 -9.90 -19.92
CA VAL A 42 -1.87 -8.95 -20.29
C VAL A 42 -2.41 -7.60 -20.80
N PRO A 43 -3.47 -7.51 -21.64
CA PRO A 43 -3.99 -6.22 -22.10
C PRO A 43 -4.52 -5.31 -20.98
N ASN A 44 -4.84 -5.88 -19.82
CA ASN A 44 -5.41 -5.17 -18.68
C ASN A 44 -4.37 -4.81 -17.62
N VAL A 45 -3.10 -5.21 -17.77
CA VAL A 45 -2.09 -5.04 -16.72
C VAL A 45 -0.87 -4.27 -17.23
N ASN A 46 -0.55 -3.17 -16.55
CA ASN A 46 0.70 -2.46 -16.70
C ASN A 46 1.54 -2.59 -15.42
N ILE A 47 2.76 -3.11 -15.53
CA ILE A 47 3.69 -3.27 -14.40
C ILE A 47 4.84 -2.29 -14.58
N ILE A 48 5.09 -1.48 -13.55
CA ILE A 48 6.14 -0.47 -13.53
C ILE A 48 7.12 -0.81 -12.42
N ASN A 49 8.38 -1.03 -12.77
CA ASN A 49 9.43 -1.37 -11.82
C ASN A 49 10.00 -0.11 -11.13
N VAL A 50 9.17 0.56 -10.34
CA VAL A 50 9.55 1.70 -9.50
C VAL A 50 8.86 1.61 -8.15
N GLY A 51 9.51 2.15 -7.12
CA GLY A 51 8.84 2.47 -5.87
C GLY A 51 8.04 3.77 -6.00
N LEU A 52 7.07 3.97 -5.13
CA LEU A 52 6.31 5.21 -5.01
C LEU A 52 6.61 5.89 -3.66
N GLY A 53 6.65 7.22 -3.64
CA GLY A 53 6.92 8.02 -2.44
C GLY A 53 7.81 9.23 -2.73
N THR A 54 8.49 9.74 -1.71
CA THR A 54 9.49 10.80 -1.84
C THR A 54 10.62 10.34 -2.78
N PRO A 55 10.95 11.09 -3.85
CA PRO A 55 11.98 10.68 -4.80
C PRO A 55 13.35 10.43 -4.16
N GLN A 56 13.88 9.22 -4.36
CA GLN A 56 15.20 8.81 -3.86
C GLN A 56 15.65 7.52 -4.55
N VAL A 57 16.94 7.19 -4.41
CA VAL A 57 17.50 5.90 -4.83
C VAL A 57 17.58 4.98 -3.62
N VAL A 58 17.09 3.75 -3.78
CA VAL A 58 17.14 2.72 -2.73
C VAL A 58 17.77 1.44 -3.27
N SER A 59 18.39 0.66 -2.38
CA SER A 59 18.95 -0.65 -2.72
C SER A 59 18.01 -1.76 -2.28
N VAL A 60 17.72 -2.69 -3.20
CA VAL A 60 16.72 -3.75 -3.01
C VAL A 60 17.29 -5.10 -3.46
N PRO A 61 16.99 -6.21 -2.76
CA PRO A 61 17.28 -7.56 -3.23
C PRO A 61 16.88 -7.78 -4.69
N ASN A 62 17.78 -8.35 -5.48
CA ASN A 62 17.57 -8.57 -6.92
C ASN A 62 17.10 -10.00 -7.28
N ASN A 63 16.95 -10.87 -6.28
CA ASN A 63 16.75 -12.31 -6.46
C ASN A 63 15.60 -12.89 -5.61
N THR A 64 14.82 -12.03 -4.95
CA THR A 64 13.70 -12.47 -4.11
C THR A 64 12.55 -11.47 -4.15
N CYS A 65 11.36 -11.95 -3.79
CA CYS A 65 10.13 -11.19 -3.53
C CYS A 65 9.76 -11.17 -2.06
N SER A 66 10.77 -11.10 -1.21
CA SER A 66 10.59 -11.04 0.23
C SER A 66 11.67 -10.16 0.84
N GLY A 67 11.32 -9.47 1.91
CA GLY A 67 12.22 -8.63 2.68
C GLY A 67 11.62 -7.28 3.04
N THR A 68 12.19 -6.67 4.07
CA THR A 68 11.97 -5.26 4.43
C THR A 68 13.11 -4.42 3.84
N PHE A 69 12.78 -3.21 3.39
CA PHE A 69 13.77 -2.24 2.89
C PHE A 69 13.82 -1.08 3.90
N GLY A 70 14.95 -0.38 4.04
CA GLY A 70 15.10 0.72 4.99
C GLY A 70 15.69 1.97 4.33
N GLN A 71 15.33 3.14 4.83
CA GLN A 71 16.11 4.35 4.60
C GLN A 71 17.48 4.17 5.25
N GLY A 72 18.50 4.32 4.43
CA GLY A 72 19.89 4.12 4.81
C GLY A 72 20.69 3.42 3.73
N GLY A 73 20.07 2.67 2.81
CA GLY A 73 20.80 2.02 1.71
C GLY A 73 21.90 1.03 2.17
N VAL A 74 22.03 0.77 3.47
CA VAL A 74 22.98 -0.19 4.02
C VAL A 74 22.19 -1.46 4.33
N PRO A 75 22.37 -2.55 3.55
CA PRO A 75 21.99 -3.88 4.00
C PRO A 75 22.51 -4.05 5.43
N LYS A 76 21.70 -4.61 6.35
CA LYS A 76 22.22 -4.96 7.70
C LYS A 76 23.60 -5.60 7.53
N VAL A 77 24.62 -4.95 8.12
CA VAL A 77 26.02 -5.36 8.01
C VAL A 77 26.10 -6.85 8.37
N GLY A 78 26.44 -7.70 7.39
CA GLY A 78 26.67 -9.14 7.61
C GLY A 78 26.14 -10.12 6.56
N GLY A 79 25.35 -9.70 5.55
CA GLY A 79 24.88 -10.61 4.49
C GLY A 79 25.20 -10.09 3.09
N PRO A 80 25.82 -10.88 2.19
CA PRO A 80 26.03 -10.51 0.79
C PRO A 80 24.71 -10.64 0.04
N VAL A 81 23.80 -9.68 0.22
CA VAL A 81 22.64 -9.56 -0.67
C VAL A 81 23.07 -8.66 -1.81
N ALA A 82 23.20 -9.23 -3.01
CA ALA A 82 23.42 -8.46 -4.24
C ALA A 82 22.22 -7.52 -4.45
N GLY A 83 22.31 -6.31 -3.90
CA GLY A 83 21.30 -5.28 -4.06
C GLY A 83 21.41 -4.65 -5.46
N ILE A 84 20.27 -4.30 -6.04
CA ILE A 84 20.22 -3.39 -7.19
C ILE A 84 19.68 -2.05 -6.71
N ASN A 85 20.21 -0.97 -7.28
CA ASN A 85 19.67 0.36 -7.07
C ASN A 85 18.40 0.52 -7.91
N THR A 86 17.34 1.03 -7.29
CA THR A 86 16.07 1.34 -7.95
C THR A 86 15.57 2.71 -7.47
N CYS A 87 14.68 3.30 -8.26
CA CYS A 87 14.15 4.63 -8.00
C CYS A 87 12.80 4.54 -7.29
N ILE A 88 12.63 5.40 -6.29
CA ILE A 88 11.32 5.82 -5.80
C ILE A 88 10.96 7.07 -6.57
N MET A 89 9.72 7.12 -7.07
CA MET A 89 9.19 8.26 -7.81
C MET A 89 7.98 8.84 -7.10
N ASP A 90 7.76 10.14 -7.26
CA ASP A 90 6.54 10.78 -6.79
C ASP A 90 5.34 10.19 -7.55
N PRO A 91 4.30 9.69 -6.86
CA PRO A 91 3.03 9.32 -7.49
C PRO A 91 2.53 10.36 -8.49
N ASN A 92 2.67 11.65 -8.19
CA ASN A 92 2.28 12.77 -9.05
C ASN A 92 3.22 13.00 -10.25
N GLN A 93 4.24 12.18 -10.46
CA GLN A 93 5.06 12.17 -11.69
C GLN A 93 4.77 10.96 -12.56
N VAL A 94 4.35 9.84 -11.95
CA VAL A 94 4.07 8.60 -12.68
C VAL A 94 2.60 8.49 -13.07
N LEU A 95 1.70 8.97 -12.21
CA LEU A 95 0.26 8.98 -12.45
C LEU A 95 -0.28 10.12 -13.37
N PRO A 96 0.41 11.26 -13.65
CA PRO A 96 -0.12 12.31 -14.54
C PRO A 96 -0.34 11.92 -15.99
N THR A 97 0.32 10.85 -16.46
CA THR A 97 -0.05 10.21 -17.73
C THR A 97 -1.50 9.69 -17.73
N TRP A 98 -2.16 9.73 -16.56
CA TRP A 98 -3.52 9.31 -16.26
C TRP A 98 -4.27 10.36 -15.43
N SER A 99 -3.83 11.62 -15.43
CA SER A 99 -4.42 12.72 -14.64
C SER A 99 -5.91 12.97 -14.92
N ASP A 100 -6.40 12.51 -16.07
CA ASP A 100 -7.81 12.54 -16.46
C ASP A 100 -8.62 11.37 -15.90
N LYS A 101 -7.98 10.31 -15.38
CA LYS A 101 -8.64 9.10 -14.90
C LYS A 101 -9.12 9.23 -13.47
N VAL A 102 -10.10 8.39 -13.13
CA VAL A 102 -10.56 8.15 -11.77
C VAL A 102 -10.21 6.70 -11.44
N PHE A 103 -9.45 6.50 -10.37
CA PHE A 103 -9.08 5.21 -9.85
C PHE A 103 -10.21 4.68 -8.96
N THR A 104 -10.82 3.57 -9.37
CA THR A 104 -11.83 2.89 -8.56
C THR A 104 -11.25 2.41 -7.23
N LEU A 105 -10.04 1.86 -7.25
CA LEU A 105 -9.36 1.33 -6.06
C LEU A 105 -7.85 1.58 -6.15
N VAL A 106 -7.28 2.07 -5.05
CA VAL A 106 -5.84 2.10 -4.80
C VAL A 106 -5.55 1.18 -3.62
N LYS A 107 -4.60 0.25 -3.78
CA LYS A 107 -4.09 -0.60 -2.69
C LYS A 107 -2.64 -0.25 -2.41
N ILE A 108 -2.33 0.02 -1.16
CA ILE A 108 -0.98 0.29 -0.65
C ILE A 108 -0.62 -0.80 0.36
N ASP A 109 0.58 -1.34 0.20
CA ASP A 109 1.16 -2.42 0.99
C ASP A 109 2.68 -2.35 0.74
N THR A 110 3.39 -1.64 1.62
CA THR A 110 4.73 -1.13 1.31
C THR A 110 5.73 -1.23 2.45
N GLU A 111 5.44 -2.04 3.47
CA GLU A 111 6.38 -2.36 4.54
C GLU A 111 6.97 -1.11 5.21
N GLY A 112 6.09 -0.15 5.55
CA GLY A 112 6.42 1.07 6.29
C GLY A 112 6.50 2.35 5.46
N ALA A 113 6.35 2.30 4.13
CA ALA A 113 6.38 3.50 3.29
C ALA A 113 4.99 4.14 3.12
N GLU A 114 3.98 3.67 3.85
CA GLU A 114 2.59 4.06 3.64
C GLU A 114 2.38 5.55 3.90
N ALA A 115 2.91 6.07 5.00
CA ALA A 115 2.77 7.49 5.38
C ALA A 115 3.32 8.42 4.28
N ASP A 116 4.52 8.12 3.79
CA ASP A 116 5.18 8.84 2.71
C ASP A 116 4.32 8.80 1.43
N ILE A 117 3.97 7.61 0.95
CA ILE A 117 3.14 7.44 -0.27
C ILE A 117 1.81 8.19 -0.14
N LEU A 118 1.12 8.05 0.98
CA LEU A 118 -0.18 8.67 1.20
C LEU A 118 -0.10 10.20 1.15
N SER A 119 0.98 10.79 1.67
CA SER A 119 1.18 12.25 1.63
C SER A 119 1.23 12.77 0.20
N HIS A 120 1.83 12.00 -0.72
CA HIS A 120 1.89 12.31 -2.14
C HIS A 120 0.57 12.02 -2.88
N LEU A 121 -0.30 11.17 -2.36
CA LEU A 121 -1.62 10.89 -2.96
C LEU A 121 -2.69 11.91 -2.56
N LEU A 122 -2.44 12.75 -1.55
CA LEU A 122 -3.40 13.76 -1.08
C LEU A 122 -3.97 14.64 -2.20
N PRO A 123 -3.20 15.13 -3.20
CA PRO A 123 -3.76 15.91 -4.31
C PRO A 123 -4.78 15.13 -5.14
N LEU A 124 -4.55 13.83 -5.38
CA LEU A 124 -5.46 12.97 -6.13
C LEU A 124 -6.73 12.66 -5.34
N ILE A 125 -6.59 12.44 -4.02
CA ILE A 125 -7.73 12.23 -3.12
C ILE A 125 -8.58 13.50 -3.08
N ALA A 126 -7.97 14.66 -2.84
CA ALA A 126 -8.67 15.95 -2.79
C ALA A 126 -9.37 16.30 -4.12
N ALA A 127 -8.81 15.85 -5.25
CA ALA A 127 -9.40 16.03 -6.58
C ALA A 127 -10.48 14.97 -6.93
N GLY A 128 -10.90 14.12 -5.99
CA GLY A 128 -11.91 13.08 -6.23
C GLY A 128 -11.48 11.99 -7.22
N ARG A 129 -10.16 11.81 -7.42
CA ARG A 129 -9.59 10.88 -8.39
C ARG A 129 -9.41 9.47 -7.84
N ILE A 130 -9.64 9.24 -6.55
CA ILE A 130 -9.57 7.93 -5.91
C ILE A 130 -10.90 7.67 -5.22
N LYS A 131 -11.61 6.59 -5.57
CA LYS A 131 -12.90 6.24 -4.97
C LYS A 131 -12.77 5.36 -3.73
N HIS A 132 -11.83 4.43 -3.77
CA HIS A 132 -11.50 3.59 -2.64
C HIS A 132 -9.99 3.51 -2.45
N LEU A 133 -9.56 3.55 -1.20
CA LEU A 133 -8.18 3.37 -0.80
C LEU A 133 -8.13 2.30 0.27
N VAL A 134 -7.32 1.27 0.04
CA VAL A 134 -7.00 0.25 1.05
C VAL A 134 -5.52 0.33 1.35
N THR A 135 -5.14 0.40 2.61
CA THR A 135 -3.74 0.50 3.02
C THR A 135 -3.45 -0.45 4.15
N GLU A 136 -2.36 -1.21 4.03
CA GLU A 136 -1.78 -1.94 5.14
C GLU A 136 -0.81 -1.03 5.88
N LEU A 137 -1.24 -0.47 7.01
CA LEU A 137 -0.41 0.39 7.84
C LEU A 137 0.53 -0.45 8.69
N ILE A 138 1.81 -0.08 8.72
CA ILE A 138 2.80 -0.68 9.61
C ILE A 138 3.53 0.47 10.35
N PRO A 139 2.88 1.15 11.31
CA PRO A 139 3.39 2.42 11.83
C PRO A 139 4.77 2.34 12.49
N HIS A 140 5.08 1.23 13.15
CA HIS A 140 6.41 1.02 13.76
C HIS A 140 7.57 0.98 12.74
N GLN A 141 7.28 0.84 11.44
CA GLN A 141 8.27 0.89 10.36
C GLN A 141 8.40 2.27 9.71
N TRP A 142 7.48 3.21 9.95
CA TRP A 142 7.52 4.54 9.32
C TRP A 142 8.82 5.31 9.58
N PRO A 143 9.40 5.31 10.80
CA PRO A 143 10.66 6.00 11.03
C PRO A 143 11.81 5.41 10.20
N ASN A 144 11.77 4.10 9.93
CA ASN A 144 12.73 3.44 9.04
C ASN A 144 12.59 3.88 7.59
N ARG A 145 11.53 4.63 7.26
CA ARG A 145 11.25 5.19 5.93
C ARG A 145 11.25 6.72 5.92
N GLY A 146 11.73 7.35 6.99
CA GLY A 146 11.85 8.81 7.08
C GLY A 146 10.54 9.54 7.40
N SER A 147 9.49 8.80 7.73
CA SER A 147 8.23 9.37 8.22
C SER A 147 8.18 9.27 9.74
N SER A 148 8.05 10.41 10.43
CA SER A 148 7.78 10.38 11.87
C SER A 148 6.36 9.86 12.14
N MET A 149 6.10 9.42 13.37
CA MET A 149 4.76 8.99 13.77
C MET A 149 3.74 10.12 13.66
N GLU A 150 4.15 11.33 14.03
CA GLU A 150 3.34 12.55 13.97
C GLU A 150 3.02 12.92 12.53
N ALA A 151 4.01 12.87 11.63
CA ALA A 151 3.82 13.17 10.21
C ALA A 151 2.90 12.14 9.53
N GLY A 152 3.07 10.86 9.86
CA GLY A 152 2.21 9.79 9.35
C GLY A 152 0.77 9.91 9.86
N LEU A 153 0.59 10.21 11.15
CA LEU A 153 -0.74 10.44 11.73
C LEU A 153 -1.43 11.65 11.09
N ALA A 154 -0.73 12.79 10.97
CA ALA A 154 -1.26 13.98 10.32
C ALA A 154 -1.68 13.71 8.85
N THR A 155 -0.93 12.86 8.15
CA THR A 155 -1.28 12.42 6.79
C THR A 155 -2.57 11.59 6.80
N LEU A 156 -2.71 10.62 7.71
CA LEU A 156 -3.92 9.79 7.81
C LEU A 156 -5.16 10.60 8.21
N GLU A 157 -5.01 11.57 9.10
CA GLU A 157 -6.08 12.49 9.48
C GLU A 157 -6.55 13.29 8.26
N LYS A 158 -5.62 13.75 7.42
CA LYS A 158 -5.94 14.47 6.18
C LYS A 158 -6.56 13.58 5.11
N VAL A 159 -6.16 12.31 4.99
CA VAL A 159 -6.86 11.33 4.15
C VAL A 159 -8.30 11.15 4.63
N THR A 160 -8.47 11.03 5.95
CA THR A 160 -9.78 10.77 6.57
C THR A 160 -10.72 11.96 6.46
N SER A 161 -10.20 13.20 6.53
CA SER A 161 -11.01 14.41 6.34
C SER A 161 -11.61 14.53 4.93
N TYR A 162 -11.03 13.86 3.93
CA TYR A 162 -11.63 13.75 2.59
C TYR A 162 -12.58 12.55 2.42
N SER A 163 -12.54 11.58 3.35
CA SER A 163 -13.31 10.35 3.24
C SER A 163 -14.73 10.52 3.80
N ASN A 164 -15.72 9.94 3.13
CA ASN A 164 -17.07 9.81 3.69
C ASN A 164 -17.17 8.62 4.68
N ARG A 165 -16.22 7.68 4.62
CA ARG A 165 -16.20 6.48 5.45
C ARG A 165 -14.80 5.92 5.58
N MET A 166 -14.46 5.49 6.80
CA MET A 166 -13.25 4.74 7.10
C MET A 166 -13.59 3.46 7.87
N LEU A 167 -12.99 2.35 7.46
CA LEU A 167 -13.14 1.03 8.04
C LEU A 167 -11.78 0.45 8.45
N LEU A 168 -11.74 -0.17 9.63
CA LEU A 168 -10.67 -1.09 10.01
C LEU A 168 -11.09 -2.48 9.57
N LEU A 169 -10.38 -3.01 8.58
CA LEU A 169 -10.56 -4.38 8.08
C LEU A 169 -9.98 -5.37 9.09
N HIS A 170 -10.33 -6.65 8.93
CA HIS A 170 -10.02 -7.71 9.89
C HIS A 170 -8.67 -7.52 10.57
N ASP A 171 -8.75 -7.26 11.86
CA ASP A 171 -7.60 -7.18 12.74
C ASP A 171 -7.55 -8.48 13.56
N GLY A 172 -6.57 -9.32 13.28
CA GLY A 172 -6.33 -10.57 14.00
C GLY A 172 -5.78 -10.33 15.42
N LYS A 173 -5.48 -9.09 15.79
CA LYS A 173 -4.97 -8.72 17.12
C LYS A 173 -6.06 -8.03 17.95
N PRO A 174 -6.14 -8.30 19.26
CA PRO A 174 -7.00 -7.53 20.16
C PRO A 174 -6.54 -6.08 20.27
N PHE A 175 -7.48 -5.17 20.52
CA PHE A 175 -7.21 -3.75 20.76
C PHE A 175 -8.21 -3.15 21.74
N GLN A 176 -7.72 -2.19 22.53
CA GLN A 176 -8.40 -1.63 23.71
C GLN A 176 -8.81 -0.17 23.52
N PHE A 177 -9.41 0.16 22.38
CA PHE A 177 -10.05 1.44 22.15
C PHE A 177 -11.47 1.27 21.60
N ASP A 178 -12.25 2.34 21.73
CA ASP A 178 -13.64 2.40 21.32
C ASP A 178 -13.80 2.22 19.82
N LYS A 179 -14.83 1.45 19.45
CA LYS A 179 -15.10 1.04 18.08
C LYS A 179 -16.51 0.50 17.95
N LYS A 180 -17.05 0.57 16.73
CA LYS A 180 -18.30 -0.07 16.36
C LYS A 180 -18.04 -1.19 15.37
N LYS A 181 -18.40 -2.43 15.71
CA LYS A 181 -18.37 -3.55 14.77
C LYS A 181 -19.45 -3.36 13.70
N VAL A 182 -19.12 -3.68 12.45
CA VAL A 182 -20.01 -3.57 11.30
C VAL A 182 -20.08 -4.91 10.58
N THR A 183 -21.28 -5.26 10.09
CA THR A 183 -21.49 -6.41 9.23
C THR A 183 -21.46 -5.96 7.77
N ILE A 184 -20.62 -6.58 6.94
CA ILE A 184 -20.58 -6.32 5.49
C ILE A 184 -21.28 -7.48 4.77
N PRO A 185 -22.39 -7.24 4.04
CA PRO A 185 -23.23 -8.31 3.46
C PRO A 185 -22.53 -9.29 2.52
N PHE A 186 -21.40 -8.90 1.92
CA PHE A 186 -20.69 -9.69 0.91
C PHE A 186 -19.44 -10.41 1.43
N ILE A 187 -19.08 -10.18 2.70
CA ILE A 187 -18.03 -10.96 3.37
C ILE A 187 -18.72 -12.16 4.04
N THR A 188 -19.27 -13.04 3.20
CA THR A 188 -19.89 -14.30 3.64
C THR A 188 -18.84 -15.40 3.59
N GLY A 189 -18.35 -15.84 4.74
CA GLY A 189 -17.53 -17.06 4.86
C GLY A 189 -16.12 -16.91 5.41
N GLY A 190 -15.67 -15.70 5.77
CA GLY A 190 -14.33 -15.46 6.32
C GLY A 190 -14.38 -14.89 7.73
N GLN A 191 -13.64 -15.49 8.66
CA GLN A 191 -13.44 -14.97 10.01
C GLN A 191 -12.81 -13.58 9.94
N GLY A 192 -13.56 -12.57 10.39
CA GLY A 192 -12.99 -11.24 10.58
C GLY A 192 -14.01 -10.20 10.94
N ASN A 193 -13.77 -9.48 12.03
CA ASN A 193 -14.57 -8.33 12.40
C ASN A 193 -14.12 -7.10 11.60
N VAL A 194 -15.06 -6.35 11.08
CA VAL A 194 -14.82 -5.01 10.50
C VAL A 194 -15.31 -3.97 11.48
N TYR A 195 -14.59 -2.86 11.61
CA TYR A 195 -14.90 -1.82 12.57
C TYR A 195 -14.95 -0.42 11.94
N GLU A 196 -15.75 0.47 12.53
CA GLU A 196 -15.84 1.90 12.22
C GLU A 196 -15.87 2.71 13.53
N LYS A 197 -15.83 4.06 13.43
CA LYS A 197 -15.92 4.98 14.57
C LYS A 197 -14.87 4.72 15.66
N PHE A 198 -13.60 4.62 15.25
CA PHE A 198 -12.45 4.50 16.15
C PHE A 198 -11.53 5.72 15.99
N SER A 199 -10.71 5.97 17.00
CA SER A 199 -9.67 7.00 16.99
C SER A 199 -8.47 6.53 16.16
N LEU A 200 -8.09 7.32 15.14
CA LEU A 200 -6.89 7.03 14.34
C LEU A 200 -5.62 7.10 15.17
N ALA A 201 -5.51 8.10 16.06
CA ALA A 201 -4.36 8.26 16.93
C ALA A 201 -4.17 7.04 17.85
N ASP A 202 -5.26 6.55 18.46
CA ASP A 202 -5.20 5.38 19.33
C ASP A 202 -4.86 4.11 18.55
N LEU A 203 -5.44 3.93 17.36
CA LEU A 203 -5.11 2.81 16.48
C LEU A 203 -3.62 2.84 16.09
N VAL A 204 -3.13 3.97 15.59
CA VAL A 204 -1.74 4.12 15.13
C VAL A 204 -0.76 3.86 16.28
N LYS A 205 -1.03 4.41 17.47
CA LYS A 205 -0.23 4.17 18.66
C LYS A 205 -0.24 2.70 19.06
N ASP A 206 -1.42 2.08 19.17
CA ASP A 206 -1.59 0.68 19.53
C ASP A 206 -0.82 -0.24 18.57
N ARG A 207 -0.93 -0.01 17.26
CA ARG A 207 -0.19 -0.78 16.23
C ARG A 207 1.31 -0.60 16.31
N ALA A 208 1.77 0.62 16.59
CA ALA A 208 3.19 0.90 16.78
C ALA A 208 3.74 0.16 18.00
N ASP A 209 3.05 0.25 19.14
CA ASP A 209 3.45 -0.38 20.41
C ASP A 209 3.49 -1.91 20.30
N GLN A 210 2.49 -2.51 19.64
CA GLN A 210 2.42 -3.95 19.43
C GLN A 210 3.36 -4.46 18.32
N LYS A 211 3.96 -3.56 17.53
CA LYS A 211 4.77 -3.90 16.34
C LYS A 211 4.02 -4.78 15.34
N VAL A 212 2.75 -4.47 15.09
CA VAL A 212 1.88 -5.19 14.14
C VAL A 212 1.26 -4.23 13.15
N GLY A 213 0.91 -4.75 11.96
CA GLY A 213 0.18 -3.99 10.96
C GLY A 213 -1.34 -4.00 11.16
N CYS A 214 -2.05 -3.21 10.36
CA CYS A 214 -3.50 -3.30 10.19
C CYS A 214 -3.89 -2.85 8.79
N ASN A 215 -5.09 -3.24 8.34
CA ASN A 215 -5.62 -2.80 7.05
C ASN A 215 -6.75 -1.79 7.27
N LEU A 216 -6.59 -0.59 6.70
CA LEU A 216 -7.63 0.43 6.66
C LEU A 216 -8.22 0.54 5.25
N TRP A 217 -9.52 0.83 5.18
CA TRP A 217 -10.25 1.11 3.94
C TRP A 217 -10.98 2.45 4.07
N TRP A 218 -10.60 3.43 3.24
CA TRP A 218 -11.32 4.68 3.02
C TRP A 218 -12.17 4.66 1.75
N THR A 219 -13.34 5.26 1.83
CA THR A 219 -14.21 5.57 0.69
C THR A 219 -14.33 7.08 0.53
N PHE A 220 -14.32 7.54 -0.72
CA PHE A 220 -14.43 8.94 -1.12
C PHE A 220 -15.58 9.10 -2.11
N ASP A 221 -16.12 10.31 -2.21
CA ASP A 221 -17.22 10.64 -3.13
C ASP A 221 -16.78 10.76 -4.60
#